data_AF-A0A819YAF7-F1
#
_entry.id   AF-A0A819YAF7-F1
#
_cell.length_a   1.000
_cell.length_b   1.000
_cell.length_c   1.000
_cell.angle_alpha   90.00
_cell.angle_beta   90.00
_cell.angle_gamma   90.00
#
_symmetry.space_group_name_H-M   'P 1'
#
loop_
_entity.id
_entity.type
_entity.pdbx_description
1 polymer ?
#
loop_
_entity_poly.entity_id
_entity_poly.type
_entity_poly.pdbx_seq_one_letter_code
_entity_poly.pdbx_strand_id
1 'polypeptide(L)'
;MVTGENDCRVPTAQSYLLKRALHILGIPSKLIVFPGEGHLIKNNPWHEKIKVREELKWLNKYGGICLLECDEASTLSTSNQ
;
A
#
# COMPACT_ATOMS: atom_id res chain seq x y z
N MET A 1 -2.85 -3.78 2.16
CA MET A 1 -2.16 -5.02 2.53
C MET A 1 -1.06 -5.32 1.53
N VAL A 2 0.00 -5.99 1.99
CA VAL A 2 1.17 -6.39 1.21
C VAL A 2 1.43 -7.87 1.49
N THR A 3 1.74 -8.66 0.45
CA THR A 3 1.98 -10.11 0.59
C THR A 3 2.92 -10.61 -0.51
N GLY A 4 3.70 -11.65 -0.22
CA GLY A 4 4.43 -12.41 -1.23
C GLY A 4 3.53 -13.47 -1.87
N GLU A 5 3.73 -13.74 -3.15
CA GLU A 5 2.99 -14.77 -3.90
C GLU A 5 3.30 -16.21 -3.39
N ASN A 6 4.54 -16.45 -2.95
CA ASN A 6 5.04 -17.75 -2.53
C ASN A 6 5.22 -17.84 -1.00
N ASP A 7 4.45 -17.07 -0.22
CA ASP A 7 4.50 -17.12 1.24
C ASP A 7 3.88 -18.44 1.76
N CYS A 8 4.73 -19.42 2.06
CA CYS A 8 4.31 -20.69 2.64
C CYS A 8 3.97 -20.60 4.14
N ARG A 9 4.37 -19.54 4.84
CA ARG A 9 4.13 -19.34 6.27
C ARG A 9 2.77 -18.68 6.50
N VAL A 10 2.43 -17.69 5.69
CA VAL A 10 1.14 -17.01 5.68
C VAL A 10 0.62 -16.96 4.24
N PRO A 11 -0.18 -17.96 3.81
CA PRO A 11 -0.61 -18.09 2.43
C PRO A 11 -1.28 -16.84 1.88
N THR A 12 -0.96 -16.48 0.63
CA THR A 12 -1.52 -15.32 -0.10
C THR A 12 -3.05 -15.30 -0.10
N ALA A 13 -3.69 -16.47 -0.02
CA ALA A 13 -5.14 -16.63 0.15
C ALA A 13 -5.72 -15.81 1.32
N GLN A 14 -5.01 -15.67 2.44
CA GLN A 14 -5.44 -14.85 3.58
C GLN A 14 -5.64 -13.38 3.16
N SER A 15 -4.71 -12.85 2.36
CA SER A 15 -4.79 -11.49 1.83
C SER A 15 -5.92 -11.32 0.82
N TYR A 16 -6.17 -12.31 -0.02
CA TYR A 16 -7.31 -12.29 -0.95
C TYR A 16 -8.66 -12.30 -0.23
N LEU A 17 -8.81 -13.14 0.79
CA LEU A 17 -10.04 -13.23 1.59
C LEU A 17 -10.33 -11.91 2.29
N LEU A 18 -9.33 -11.31 2.96
CA LEU A 18 -9.48 -10.01 3.59
C LEU A 18 -9.81 -8.91 2.56
N LYS A 19 -9.15 -8.91 1.39
CA LYS A 19 -9.42 -7.90 0.35
C LYS A 19 -10.85 -8.02 -0.17
N ARG A 20 -11.34 -9.25 -0.36
CA ARG A 20 -12.72 -9.50 -0.76
C ARG A 20 -13.72 -9.03 0.32
N ALA A 21 -13.45 -9.33 1.59
CA ALA A 21 -14.29 -8.89 2.69
C ALA A 21 -14.37 -7.35 2.78
N LEU A 22 -13.23 -6.66 2.71
CA LEU A 22 -13.18 -5.18 2.72
C LEU A 22 -13.90 -4.58 1.50
N HIS A 23 -13.79 -5.22 0.34
CA HIS A 23 -14.52 -4.82 -0.86
C HIS A 23 -16.04 -4.92 -0.66
N ILE A 24 -16.54 -6.03 -0.10
CA ILE A 24 -17.97 -6.22 0.20
C ILE A 24 -18.48 -5.15 1.17
N LEU A 25 -17.66 -4.77 2.16
CA LEU A 25 -17.99 -3.71 3.12
C LEU A 25 -17.87 -2.29 2.56
N GLY A 26 -17.50 -2.11 1.29
CA GLY A 26 -17.29 -0.79 0.68
C GLY A 26 -16.08 -0.04 1.22
N ILE A 27 -15.15 -0.70 1.91
CA ILE A 27 -13.98 -0.08 2.52
C ILE A 27 -12.86 0.06 1.48
N PRO A 28 -12.39 1.29 1.19
CA PRO A 28 -11.28 1.51 0.29
C PRO A 28 -10.03 0.76 0.75
N SER A 29 -9.54 -0.15 -0.07
CA SER A 29 -8.44 -1.05 0.28
C SER A 29 -7.61 -1.40 -0.94
N LYS A 30 -6.29 -1.52 -0.75
CA LYS A 30 -5.32 -1.91 -1.78
C LYS A 30 -4.60 -3.18 -1.36
N LEU A 31 -4.47 -4.15 -2.27
CA LEU A 31 -3.66 -5.34 -2.09
C LEU A 31 -2.51 -5.32 -3.10
N ILE A 32 -1.29 -5.46 -2.61
CA ILE A 32 -0.08 -5.58 -3.43
C ILE A 32 0.46 -6.99 -3.22
N VAL A 33 0.58 -7.74 -4.32
CA VAL A 33 1.16 -9.09 -4.34
C VAL A 33 2.49 -9.01 -5.07
N PHE A 34 3.57 -9.44 -4.42
CA PHE A 34 4.89 -9.47 -5.03
C PHE A 34 5.19 -10.87 -5.60
N PRO A 35 5.37 -11.00 -6.92
CA PRO A 35 5.58 -12.29 -7.56
C PRO A 35 6.93 -12.89 -7.15
N GLY A 36 6.97 -14.19 -6.92
CA GLY A 36 8.18 -14.89 -6.52
C GLY A 36 8.69 -14.60 -5.09
N GLU A 37 8.07 -13.68 -4.35
CA GLU A 37 8.44 -13.36 -2.96
C GLU A 37 7.77 -14.30 -1.96
N GLY A 38 8.49 -14.59 -0.88
CA GLY A 38 7.98 -15.41 0.22
C GLY A 38 7.41 -14.55 1.36
N HIS A 39 7.51 -15.07 2.58
CA HIS A 39 7.06 -14.34 3.76
C HIS A 39 7.78 -13.01 3.97
N LEU A 40 9.09 -13.02 3.73
CA LEU A 40 9.89 -11.81 3.66
C LEU A 40 9.93 -11.40 2.18
N ILE A 41 9.72 -10.10 1.93
CA ILE A 41 9.93 -9.49 0.62
C ILE A 41 11.42 -9.16 0.55
N LYS A 42 12.25 -10.06 0.02
CA LYS A 42 13.72 -9.91 0.05
C LYS A 42 14.43 -10.46 -1.17
N ASN A 43 13.73 -11.15 -2.07
CA ASN A 43 14.35 -11.78 -3.24
C ASN A 43 14.72 -10.73 -4.31
N ASN A 44 13.97 -9.62 -4.38
CA ASN A 44 14.24 -8.50 -5.27
C ASN A 44 14.26 -7.16 -4.50
N PRO A 45 15.38 -6.41 -4.48
CA PRO A 45 15.48 -5.11 -3.82
C PRO A 45 14.46 -4.08 -4.32
N TRP A 46 14.01 -4.20 -5.58
CA TRP A 46 12.97 -3.33 -6.11
C TRP A 46 11.61 -3.60 -5.47
N HIS A 47 11.30 -4.84 -5.08
CA HIS A 47 10.08 -5.17 -4.36
C HIS A 47 10.06 -4.54 -2.96
N GLU A 48 11.19 -4.57 -2.25
CA GLU A 48 11.35 -3.87 -0.96
C GLU A 48 11.13 -2.36 -1.11
N LYS A 49 11.77 -1.74 -2.11
CA LYS A 49 11.61 -0.31 -2.39
C LYS A 49 10.15 0.04 -2.70
N ILE A 50 9.47 -0.78 -3.50
CA ILE A 50 8.06 -0.59 -3.84
C ILE A 50 7.18 -0.74 -2.59
N LYS A 51 7.42 -1.75 -1.75
CA LYS A 51 6.70 -1.97 -0.49
C LYS A 51 6.76 -0.72 0.38
N VAL A 52 7.96 -0.23 0.70
CA VAL A 52 8.15 0.93 1.57
C VAL A 52 7.51 2.19 0.97
N ARG A 53 7.70 2.43 -0.33
CA ARG A 53 7.10 3.58 -1.02
C ARG A 53 5.57 3.55 -0.96
N GLU A 54 4.94 2.39 -1.14
CA GLU A 54 3.48 2.27 -1.09
C GLU A 54 2.93 2.36 0.34
N GLU A 55 3.68 1.87 1.33
CA GLU A 55 3.37 2.08 2.76
C GLU A 55 3.45 3.57 3.13
N LEU A 56 4.47 4.29 2.67
CA LEU A 56 4.61 5.73 2.88
C LEU A 56 3.45 6.51 2.24
N LYS A 57 3.04 6.18 1.03
CA LYS A 57 1.85 6.79 0.40
C LYS A 57 0.58 6.56 1.22
N TRP A 58 0.42 5.36 1.78
CA TRP A 58 -0.71 5.04 2.63
C TRP A 58 -0.67 5.85 3.94
N LEU A 59 0.50 5.96 4.57
CA LEU A 59 0.70 6.78 5.78
C LEU A 59 0.46 8.27 5.50
N ASN A 60 0.90 8.79 4.36
CA ASN A 60 0.64 10.18 3.98
C ASN A 60 -0.87 10.45 3.81
N LYS A 61 -1.62 9.46 3.32
CA LYS A 61 -3.07 9.60 3.11
C LYS A 61 -3.90 9.42 4.38
N TYR A 62 -3.53 8.47 5.24
CA TYR A 62 -4.39 8.04 6.36
C TYR A 62 -3.74 8.19 7.75
N GLY A 63 -2.41 8.31 7.82
CA GLY A 63 -1.65 8.38 9.06
C GLY A 63 -1.59 9.76 9.71
N GLY A 64 -2.20 10.78 9.10
CA GLY A 64 -2.21 12.15 9.64
C GLY A 64 -0.84 12.84 9.62
N ILE A 65 0.14 12.27 8.91
CA ILE A 65 1.48 12.82 8.77
C ILE A 65 1.63 13.30 7.33
N CYS A 66 1.87 14.60 7.13
CA CYS A 66 2.30 15.12 5.85
C CYS A 66 3.78 14.78 5.66
N LEU A 67 4.05 13.68 4.94
CA LEU A 67 5.42 13.19 4.68
C LEU A 67 5.97 13.70 3.35
N LEU A 68 5.17 14.44 2.58
CA LEU A 68 5.51 14.92 1.25
C LEU A 68 5.13 16.40 1.12
N GLU A 69 6.01 17.29 1.58
CA GLU A 69 6.29 18.49 0.81
C GLU A 69 7.63 18.26 0.12
N CYS A 70 7.61 18.14 -1.20
CA CYS A 70 8.63 18.57 -2.15
C CYS A 70 8.09 18.34 -3.58
N ASP A 71 7.79 19.45 -4.24
CA ASP A 71 7.53 19.70 -5.67
C ASP A 71 6.11 19.44 -6.27
N GLU A 72 5.35 20.54 -6.19
CA GLU A 72 4.36 21.12 -7.12
C GLU A 72 2.99 20.46 -7.41
N ALA A 73 1.97 21.25 -7.04
CA ALA A 73 0.73 21.53 -7.75
C ALA A 73 -0.46 20.54 -7.63
N SER A 74 -1.41 20.91 -6.78
CA SER A 74 -2.71 21.33 -7.32
C SER A 74 -3.22 22.55 -6.55
N THR A 75 -3.08 23.70 -7.21
CA THR A 75 -3.86 24.91 -6.96
C THR A 75 -5.35 24.57 -6.76
N LEU A 76 -5.88 24.78 -5.57
CA LEU A 76 -7.27 25.13 -5.39
C LEU A 76 -7.33 26.29 -4.41
N SER A 77 -7.69 27.43 -4.99
CA SER A 77 -7.98 28.69 -4.34
C SER A 77 -8.98 28.52 -3.21
N THR A 78 -8.64 29.03 -2.04
CA THR A 78 -9.60 29.78 -1.23
C THR A 78 -8.93 31.06 -0.72
N SER A 79 -8.63 31.93 -1.67
CA SER A 79 -8.80 33.36 -1.46
C SER A 79 -10.28 33.66 -1.60
N ASN A 80 -10.95 34.00 -0.51
CA ASN A 80 -11.90 35.11 -0.46
C ASN A 80 -12.34 35.28 1.00
N GLN A 81 -11.94 36.45 1.53
CA GLN A 81 -12.69 37.34 2.42
C GLN A 81 -13.56 36.72 3.51
#